data_AF-A0A0F7H7S6-F1
#
_entry.id   AF-A0A0F7H7S6-F1
#
_cell.length_a   1.000
_cell.length_b   1.000
_cell.length_c   1.000
_cell.angle_alpha   90.00
_cell.angle_beta   90.00
_cell.angle_gamma   90.00
#
_symmetry.space_group_name_H-M   'P 1'
#
loop_
_entity.id
_entity.type
_entity.pdbx_description
1 polymer ?
#
loop_
_entity_poly.entity_id
_entity_poly.type
_entity_poly.pdbx_seq_one_letter_code
_entity_poly.pdbx_strand_id
1 'polypeptide(L)'
;MKIRVLSLLVPALLVAGTAGAAEIYNKDGNKLDLFGKIDGQRYFSSNDSVDGDQSYMRLGLRGETQINDSLTGFGMWEYQVNLNQAESEANNSFTRVGFAGLKFANYGSLDYGRNYGVMYDIGAWTDVLPEFGGDTYGADNFLFQRGNGLLTYRNSDFFGMVEGLNFALQYQGTNGSASESNNYRDVLAQNGNGYGMSVSYDLGYGISAAGAFFSADRTADQNGRNNPAILGNGDKAQAYSTGLKYDANNVYLAAMFTQSYNANRFGSRNSQAYGFADKAQNIELVAQYQFDFGLRPSVAYVQSNAKDIQGFGSQNLVKYVDLGATYAFNKNMSTYVDHKINLLDENDFTSKAGLNTDNVTSVGIVYQF
;
A
#
# COMPACT_ATOMS: atom_id res chain seq x y z
N MET A 1 -0.10 -10.63 -42.25
CA MET A 1 0.80 -11.37 -41.33
C MET A 1 0.06 -11.61 -40.03
N LYS A 2 0.07 -12.84 -39.51
CA LYS A 2 -0.65 -13.23 -38.29
C LYS A 2 -0.06 -12.48 -37.08
N ILE A 3 -0.83 -11.55 -36.52
CA ILE A 3 -0.51 -10.90 -35.23
C ILE A 3 -0.61 -11.99 -34.17
N ARG A 4 0.54 -12.50 -33.72
CA ARG A 4 0.59 -13.32 -32.51
C ARG A 4 0.35 -12.37 -31.34
N VAL A 5 -0.72 -12.61 -30.60
CA VAL A 5 -1.00 -12.00 -29.31
C VAL A 5 0.17 -12.34 -28.38
N LEU A 6 1.16 -11.45 -28.28
CA LEU A 6 2.15 -11.52 -27.21
C LEU A 6 1.55 -10.74 -26.04
N SER A 7 1.14 -11.51 -25.05
CA SER A 7 0.35 -11.14 -23.88
C SER A 7 1.09 -10.17 -22.95
N LEU A 8 0.29 -9.31 -22.32
CA LEU A 8 0.59 -8.49 -21.15
C LEU A 8 1.59 -9.17 -20.21
N LEU A 9 2.78 -8.58 -20.08
CA LEU A 9 3.74 -8.95 -19.04
C LEU A 9 4.21 -7.68 -18.33
N VAL A 10 3.27 -6.96 -17.73
CA VAL A 10 3.56 -6.13 -16.55
C VAL A 10 3.83 -7.12 -15.39
N PRO A 11 4.87 -6.91 -14.56
CA PRO A 11 5.03 -7.70 -13.34
C PRO A 11 3.71 -7.73 -12.56
N ALA A 12 3.16 -8.94 -12.40
CA ALA A 12 1.79 -9.20 -11.93
C ALA A 12 1.47 -8.66 -10.52
N LEU A 13 2.48 -8.18 -9.79
CA LEU A 13 2.37 -7.75 -8.39
C LEU A 13 1.73 -6.36 -8.19
N LEU A 14 1.48 -5.57 -9.25
CA LEU A 14 0.96 -4.19 -9.13
C LEU A 14 -0.48 -3.99 -9.67
N VAL A 15 -1.25 -5.07 -9.81
CA VAL A 15 -2.54 -5.07 -10.53
C VAL A 15 -3.77 -5.35 -9.64
N ALA A 16 -3.67 -5.15 -8.33
CA ALA A 16 -4.86 -5.10 -7.47
C ALA A 16 -5.67 -3.82 -7.79
N GLY A 17 -6.53 -3.88 -8.80
CA GLY A 17 -7.43 -2.79 -9.19
C GLY A 17 -7.59 -2.54 -10.70
N THR A 18 -6.79 -3.14 -11.59
CA THR A 18 -6.90 -2.87 -13.05
C THR A 18 -7.62 -3.96 -13.85
N ALA A 19 -8.40 -4.83 -13.18
CA ALA A 19 -9.24 -5.83 -13.86
C ALA A 19 -10.39 -5.21 -14.69
N GLY A 20 -10.54 -3.88 -14.67
CA GLY A 20 -11.50 -3.11 -15.45
C GLY A 20 -10.93 -2.40 -16.69
N ALA A 21 -9.61 -2.19 -16.74
CA ALA A 21 -8.99 -1.16 -17.60
C ALA A 21 -9.45 -1.19 -19.06
N ALA A 22 -9.85 -0.03 -19.57
CA ALA A 22 -10.25 0.17 -20.96
C ALA A 22 -9.02 0.51 -21.83
N GLU A 23 -8.66 -0.40 -22.74
CA GLU A 23 -7.70 -0.09 -23.81
C GLU A 23 -8.32 0.99 -24.72
N ILE A 24 -7.77 2.21 -24.65
CA ILE A 24 -8.26 3.36 -25.42
C ILE A 24 -7.39 3.66 -26.65
N TYR A 25 -6.19 3.09 -26.70
CA TYR A 25 -5.28 3.22 -27.83
C TYR A 25 -4.40 1.99 -27.97
N ASN A 26 -4.29 1.47 -29.19
CA ASN A 26 -3.40 0.37 -29.54
C ASN A 26 -3.01 0.45 -31.01
N LYS A 27 -1.86 1.08 -31.28
CA LYS A 27 -1.38 1.29 -32.64
C LYS A 27 0.13 1.45 -32.66
N ASP A 28 0.76 0.89 -33.69
CA ASP A 28 2.20 1.04 -33.98
C ASP A 28 3.11 0.64 -32.81
N GLY A 29 2.77 -0.44 -32.11
CA GLY A 29 3.54 -0.94 -30.96
C GLY A 29 3.35 -0.15 -29.66
N ASN A 30 2.46 0.86 -29.65
CA ASN A 30 2.11 1.62 -28.47
C ASN A 30 0.68 1.28 -28.00
N LYS A 31 0.54 1.07 -26.69
CA LYS A 31 -0.73 0.80 -26.01
C LYS A 31 -0.95 1.80 -24.89
N LEU A 32 -2.20 2.22 -24.71
CA LEU A 32 -2.63 3.05 -23.60
C LEU A 32 -3.95 2.53 -23.05
N ASP A 33 -3.91 2.16 -21.79
CA ASP A 33 -5.07 1.82 -20.99
C ASP A 33 -5.45 3.02 -20.12
N LEU A 34 -6.74 3.34 -20.11
CA LEU A 34 -7.35 4.23 -19.14
C LEU A 34 -8.11 3.36 -18.14
N PHE A 35 -7.87 3.58 -16.85
CA PHE A 35 -8.54 2.84 -15.80
C PHE A 35 -8.98 3.77 -14.68
N GLY A 36 -9.97 3.34 -13.91
CA GLY A 36 -10.42 4.13 -12.77
C GLY A 36 -11.56 3.48 -12.01
N LYS A 37 -11.94 4.14 -10.92
CA LYS A 37 -13.14 3.82 -10.16
C LYS A 37 -13.78 5.06 -9.55
N ILE A 38 -15.08 4.97 -9.31
CA ILE A 38 -15.85 5.91 -8.50
C ILE A 38 -16.47 5.09 -7.37
N ASP A 39 -16.17 5.48 -6.14
CA ASP A 39 -16.59 4.80 -4.91
C ASP A 39 -17.55 5.73 -4.17
N GLY A 40 -18.85 5.44 -4.23
CA GLY A 40 -19.84 6.13 -3.43
C GLY A 40 -19.90 5.46 -2.06
N GLN A 41 -19.39 6.11 -1.03
CA GLN A 41 -19.03 5.47 0.24
C GLN A 41 -19.51 6.27 1.46
N ARG A 42 -19.99 5.58 2.49
CA ARG A 42 -20.34 6.18 3.80
C ARG A 42 -19.71 5.36 4.93
N TYR A 43 -19.05 6.03 5.86
CA TYR A 43 -18.57 5.45 7.11
C TYR A 43 -19.51 5.79 8.25
N PHE A 44 -19.99 4.82 9.01
CA PHE A 44 -20.77 5.01 10.23
C PHE A 44 -19.89 4.76 11.47
N SER A 45 -19.79 5.75 12.36
CA SER A 45 -19.03 5.64 13.61
C SER A 45 -19.59 6.55 14.71
N SER A 46 -19.32 6.23 15.98
CA SER A 46 -19.49 7.17 17.10
C SER A 46 -18.43 8.27 17.11
N ASN A 47 -17.36 8.11 16.34
CA ASN A 47 -16.33 9.13 16.18
C ASN A 47 -16.67 10.05 15.00
N ASP A 48 -17.14 11.25 15.31
CA ASP A 48 -17.55 12.28 14.34
C ASP A 48 -16.43 12.70 13.36
N SER A 49 -15.15 12.45 13.69
CA SER A 49 -14.04 12.79 12.80
C SER A 49 -13.88 11.84 11.61
N VAL A 50 -14.50 10.64 11.68
CA VAL A 50 -14.49 9.63 10.61
C VAL A 50 -15.89 9.30 10.10
N ASP A 51 -16.94 9.54 10.91
CA ASP A 51 -18.33 9.42 10.47
C ASP A 51 -18.61 10.43 9.35
N GLY A 52 -19.15 9.95 8.24
CA GLY A 52 -19.47 10.82 7.14
C GLY A 52 -19.43 10.16 5.79
N ASP A 53 -19.77 10.98 4.79
CA ASP A 53 -19.48 10.67 3.39
C ASP A 53 -17.97 10.52 3.22
N GLN A 54 -17.55 9.42 2.60
CA GLN A 54 -16.16 9.13 2.28
C GLN A 54 -15.97 8.95 0.76
N SER A 55 -16.96 9.34 -0.04
CA SER A 55 -16.95 9.14 -1.49
C SER A 55 -15.68 9.70 -2.14
N TYR A 56 -15.10 8.94 -3.06
CA TYR A 56 -13.90 9.32 -3.80
C TYR A 56 -13.89 8.69 -5.18
N MET A 57 -13.03 9.20 -6.06
CA MET A 57 -12.71 8.56 -7.33
C MET A 57 -11.20 8.42 -7.52
N ARG A 58 -10.82 7.43 -8.31
CA ARG A 58 -9.46 7.25 -8.81
C ARG A 58 -9.47 7.19 -10.33
N LEU A 59 -8.50 7.82 -10.95
CA LEU A 59 -8.27 7.80 -12.39
C LEU A 59 -6.80 7.53 -12.65
N GLY A 60 -6.51 6.71 -13.65
CA GLY A 60 -5.15 6.39 -14.01
C GLY A 60 -4.96 6.02 -15.47
N LEU A 61 -3.70 6.08 -15.88
CA LEU A 61 -3.22 5.73 -17.21
C LEU A 61 -2.11 4.70 -17.06
N ARG A 62 -2.12 3.70 -17.92
CA ARG A 62 -1.02 2.75 -18.08
C ARG A 62 -0.65 2.68 -19.55
N GLY A 63 0.59 3.03 -19.85
CA GLY A 63 1.10 3.06 -21.21
C GLY A 63 2.26 2.09 -21.38
N GLU A 64 2.31 1.43 -22.54
CA GLU A 64 3.42 0.59 -22.97
C GLU A 64 3.82 0.92 -24.40
N THR A 65 5.12 0.88 -24.70
CA THR A 65 5.65 1.05 -26.05
C THR A 65 6.71 0.00 -26.33
N GLN A 66 6.49 -0.80 -27.37
CA GLN A 66 7.49 -1.75 -27.86
C GLN A 66 8.61 -0.96 -28.55
N ILE A 67 9.81 -0.98 -27.98
CA ILE A 67 10.99 -0.31 -28.55
C ILE A 67 11.66 -1.24 -29.56
N ASN A 68 11.87 -2.50 -29.17
CA ASN A 68 12.31 -3.59 -30.03
C ASN A 68 11.86 -4.94 -29.44
N ASP A 69 12.33 -6.06 -30.00
CA ASP A 69 11.93 -7.42 -29.59
C ASP A 69 12.30 -7.78 -28.14
N SER A 70 13.24 -7.07 -27.53
CA SER A 70 13.74 -7.35 -26.17
C SER A 70 13.61 -6.18 -25.20
N LEU A 71 13.06 -5.05 -25.65
CA LEU A 71 12.96 -3.83 -24.85
C LEU A 71 11.58 -3.18 -25.01
N THR A 72 10.91 -3.01 -23.87
CA THR A 72 9.62 -2.33 -23.77
C THR A 72 9.74 -1.15 -22.80
N GLY A 73 9.32 0.04 -23.23
CA GLY A 73 9.13 1.16 -22.33
C GLY A 73 7.73 1.14 -21.74
N PHE A 74 7.57 1.51 -20.49
CA PHE A 74 6.26 1.59 -19.83
C PHE A 74 6.17 2.78 -18.88
N GLY A 75 4.95 3.17 -18.56
CA GLY A 75 4.66 4.18 -17.55
C GLY A 75 3.27 4.01 -16.96
N MET A 76 3.11 4.46 -15.72
CA MET A 76 1.84 4.42 -15.01
C MET A 76 1.66 5.69 -14.20
N TRP A 77 0.44 6.18 -14.19
CA TRP A 77 -0.01 7.27 -13.33
C TRP A 77 -1.37 6.92 -12.74
N GLU A 78 -1.56 7.20 -11.46
CA GLU A 78 -2.84 7.03 -10.76
C GLU A 78 -3.05 8.22 -9.81
N TYR A 79 -4.24 8.81 -9.85
CA TYR A 79 -4.63 9.99 -9.12
C TYR A 79 -5.92 9.73 -8.35
N GLN A 80 -6.00 10.23 -7.11
CA GLN A 80 -7.21 10.20 -6.30
C GLN A 80 -7.79 11.60 -6.15
N VAL A 81 -9.11 11.69 -6.27
CA VAL A 81 -9.91 12.88 -6.01
C VAL A 81 -10.98 12.51 -4.99
N ASN A 82 -11.00 13.18 -3.85
CA ASN A 82 -12.08 13.01 -2.87
C ASN A 82 -13.33 13.75 -3.37
N LEU A 83 -14.50 13.19 -3.13
CA LEU A 83 -15.80 13.70 -3.60
C LEU A 83 -16.73 14.12 -2.45
N ASN A 84 -16.21 14.10 -1.22
CA ASN A 84 -16.96 14.30 0.02
C ASN A 84 -16.77 15.70 0.64
N GLN A 85 -16.27 16.67 -0.12
CA GLN A 85 -16.05 18.05 0.33
C GLN A 85 -16.87 19.03 -0.51
N ALA A 86 -17.31 20.13 0.10
CA ALA A 86 -18.01 21.20 -0.62
C ALA A 86 -17.07 21.89 -1.63
N GLU A 87 -17.63 22.41 -2.73
CA GLU A 87 -16.85 23.03 -3.81
C GLU A 87 -16.02 24.26 -3.36
N SER A 88 -16.45 24.93 -2.29
CA SER A 88 -15.73 26.06 -1.71
C SER A 88 -14.49 25.67 -0.91
N GLU A 89 -14.40 24.41 -0.52
CA GLU A 89 -13.30 23.90 0.32
C GLU A 89 -12.13 23.41 -0.54
N ALA A 90 -10.93 23.50 0.01
CA ALA A 90 -9.76 22.92 -0.63
C ALA A 90 -9.89 21.39 -0.65
N ASN A 91 -10.09 20.81 -1.84
CA ASN A 91 -10.21 19.37 -1.99
C ASN A 91 -8.86 18.66 -1.81
N ASN A 92 -8.85 17.56 -1.06
CA ASN A 92 -7.66 16.74 -0.86
C ASN A 92 -7.52 15.73 -2.01
N SER A 93 -6.89 16.15 -3.10
CA SER A 93 -6.55 15.29 -4.25
C SER A 93 -5.04 15.07 -4.35
N PHE A 94 -4.62 13.87 -4.76
CA PHE A 94 -3.20 13.53 -4.76
C PHE A 94 -2.84 12.40 -5.74
N THR A 95 -1.61 12.46 -6.25
CA THR A 95 -1.01 11.37 -7.03
C THR A 95 -0.67 10.20 -6.13
N ARG A 96 -1.22 9.03 -6.44
CA ARG A 96 -0.93 7.78 -5.73
C ARG A 96 0.34 7.15 -6.29
N VAL A 97 0.40 6.90 -7.60
CA VAL A 97 1.60 6.45 -8.30
C VAL A 97 1.84 7.28 -9.56
N GLY A 98 3.10 7.36 -9.98
CA GLY A 98 3.55 8.14 -11.13
C GLY A 98 5.00 7.79 -11.42
N PHE A 99 5.23 6.85 -12.33
CA PHE A 99 6.55 6.34 -12.67
C PHE A 99 6.65 5.94 -14.13
N ALA A 100 7.89 5.84 -14.61
CA ALA A 100 8.22 5.29 -15.92
C ALA A 100 9.37 4.29 -15.79
N GLY A 101 9.47 3.34 -16.73
CA GLY A 101 10.46 2.29 -16.67
C GLY A 101 10.72 1.61 -18.00
N LEU A 102 11.70 0.71 -17.96
CA LEU A 102 12.12 -0.15 -19.06
C LEU A 102 12.05 -1.60 -18.61
N LYS A 103 11.55 -2.46 -19.49
CA LYS A 103 11.55 -3.90 -19.32
C LYS A 103 12.45 -4.56 -20.36
N PHE A 104 13.37 -5.40 -19.90
CA PHE A 104 14.42 -6.04 -20.67
C PHE A 104 14.12 -7.53 -20.85
N ALA A 105 13.23 -7.90 -21.77
CA ALA A 105 12.83 -9.29 -21.99
C ALA A 105 12.59 -10.04 -20.65
N ASN A 106 13.37 -11.10 -20.39
CA ASN A 106 13.34 -11.90 -19.15
C ASN A 106 14.41 -11.49 -18.12
N TYR A 107 15.23 -10.49 -18.43
CA TYR A 107 16.26 -9.97 -17.52
C TYR A 107 15.69 -9.04 -16.45
N GLY A 108 14.40 -8.70 -16.52
CA GLY A 108 13.70 -7.92 -15.51
C GLY A 108 13.27 -6.54 -16.00
N SER A 109 12.90 -5.67 -15.06
CA SER A 109 12.47 -4.30 -15.31
C SER A 109 13.15 -3.34 -14.34
N LEU A 110 13.36 -2.10 -14.79
CA LEU A 110 13.83 -0.99 -13.98
C LEU A 110 12.85 0.18 -14.14
N ASP A 111 12.35 0.70 -13.03
CA ASP A 111 11.45 1.86 -13.00
C ASP A 111 11.90 2.92 -11.99
N TYR A 112 11.52 4.17 -12.27
CA TYR A 112 11.77 5.30 -11.37
C TYR A 112 10.56 6.23 -11.25
N GLY A 113 10.24 6.64 -10.03
CA GLY A 113 9.22 7.66 -9.77
C GLY A 113 8.55 7.52 -8.41
N ARG A 114 7.27 7.91 -8.33
CA ARG A 114 6.41 7.57 -7.19
C ARG A 114 5.79 6.20 -7.43
N ASN A 115 6.22 5.21 -6.66
CA ASN A 115 5.79 3.82 -6.81
C ASN A 115 5.56 3.20 -5.42
N TYR A 116 5.24 1.91 -5.37
CA TYR A 116 5.17 1.13 -4.13
C TYR A 116 6.57 0.69 -3.66
N GLY A 117 6.81 0.82 -2.37
CA GLY A 117 7.98 0.30 -1.68
C GLY A 117 7.98 -1.23 -1.64
N VAL A 118 9.15 -1.85 -1.66
CA VAL A 118 9.32 -3.32 -1.72
C VAL A 118 8.68 -4.08 -0.56
N MET A 119 8.42 -3.45 0.59
CA MET A 119 7.69 -4.09 1.69
C MET A 119 6.24 -4.41 1.29
N TYR A 120 5.65 -3.60 0.40
CA TYR A 120 4.29 -3.78 -0.05
C TYR A 120 4.13 -4.98 -1.01
N ASP A 121 5.23 -5.55 -1.52
CA ASP A 121 5.18 -6.83 -2.23
C ASP A 121 4.65 -7.97 -1.34
N ILE A 122 4.79 -7.81 -0.01
CA ILE A 122 4.22 -8.68 1.00
C ILE A 122 2.93 -8.04 1.54
N GLY A 123 2.95 -6.73 1.80
CA GLY A 123 1.80 -5.96 2.30
C GLY A 123 0.51 -6.15 1.53
N ALA A 124 0.62 -6.21 0.20
CA ALA A 124 -0.51 -6.40 -0.70
C ALA A 124 -1.24 -7.75 -0.53
N TRP A 125 -0.66 -8.73 0.17
CA TRP A 125 -1.32 -10.03 0.40
C TRP A 125 -2.41 -9.95 1.47
N THR A 126 -2.32 -9.02 2.41
CA THR A 126 -3.33 -8.84 3.47
C THR A 126 -4.17 -7.58 3.29
N ASP A 127 -3.72 -6.63 2.46
CA ASP A 127 -4.46 -5.44 2.02
C ASP A 127 -5.50 -5.78 0.93
N VAL A 128 -6.46 -6.63 1.29
CA VAL A 128 -7.51 -7.17 0.40
C VAL A 128 -8.91 -7.13 1.02
N LEU A 129 -9.08 -6.41 2.13
CA LEU A 129 -10.39 -6.25 2.76
C LEU A 129 -11.30 -5.39 1.87
N PRO A 130 -12.62 -5.43 2.06
CA PRO A 130 -13.55 -4.62 1.27
C PRO A 130 -13.22 -3.12 1.29
N GLU A 131 -12.85 -2.58 2.45
CA GLU A 131 -12.48 -1.17 2.61
C GLU A 131 -11.30 -0.94 3.56
N PHE A 132 -11.28 -1.59 4.72
CA PHE A 132 -10.22 -1.39 5.71
C PHE A 132 -8.96 -2.20 5.33
N GLY A 133 -8.05 -2.44 6.28
CA GLY A 133 -6.83 -3.21 6.03
C GLY A 133 -5.68 -2.35 5.50
N GLY A 134 -4.49 -2.97 5.42
CA GLY A 134 -3.28 -2.30 4.96
C GLY A 134 -2.88 -1.08 5.79
N ASP A 135 -3.31 -1.00 7.06
CA ASP A 135 -3.17 0.17 7.93
C ASP A 135 -2.16 -0.02 9.09
N THR A 136 -1.44 -1.15 9.15
CA THR A 136 -0.31 -1.31 10.10
C THR A 136 0.94 -0.52 9.70
N TYR A 137 0.99 -0.07 8.45
CA TYR A 137 1.87 0.97 7.91
C TYR A 137 1.16 1.66 6.74
N GLY A 138 1.72 2.73 6.18
CA GLY A 138 1.00 3.53 5.18
C GLY A 138 1.89 4.26 4.18
N ALA A 139 1.25 5.07 3.34
CA ALA A 139 1.92 5.87 2.33
C ALA A 139 2.93 6.85 2.95
N ASP A 140 3.99 7.11 2.19
CA ASP A 140 5.06 8.03 2.52
C ASP A 140 5.69 7.72 3.88
N ASN A 141 5.84 6.43 4.20
CA ASN A 141 6.54 5.94 5.38
C ASN A 141 7.70 5.04 4.94
N PHE A 142 8.86 5.64 4.66
CA PHE A 142 10.03 4.94 4.10
C PHE A 142 9.66 4.07 2.89
N LEU A 143 9.98 2.77 2.95
CA LEU A 143 9.74 1.77 1.92
C LEU A 143 8.56 0.83 2.24
N PHE A 144 7.67 1.20 3.17
CA PHE A 144 6.53 0.38 3.58
C PHE A 144 5.43 0.26 2.51
N GLN A 145 5.08 1.38 1.88
CA GLN A 145 4.02 1.45 0.88
C GLN A 145 4.40 2.46 -0.22
N ARG A 146 3.46 3.22 -0.78
CA ARG A 146 3.74 4.23 -1.81
C ARG A 146 4.70 5.29 -1.28
N GLY A 147 5.69 5.67 -2.08
CA GLY A 147 6.68 6.67 -1.72
C GLY A 147 7.27 7.36 -2.95
N ASN A 148 7.94 8.49 -2.74
CA ASN A 148 8.59 9.26 -3.80
C ASN A 148 10.04 8.81 -4.04
N GLY A 149 10.51 8.98 -5.28
CA GLY A 149 11.93 8.84 -5.65
C GLY A 149 12.44 7.42 -5.53
N LEU A 150 11.61 6.44 -5.88
CA LEU A 150 11.95 5.02 -5.84
C LEU A 150 12.58 4.60 -7.16
N LEU A 151 13.81 4.08 -7.12
CA LEU A 151 14.43 3.33 -8.21
C LEU A 151 14.26 1.84 -7.91
N THR A 152 13.46 1.14 -8.70
CA THR A 152 13.11 -0.26 -8.44
C THR A 152 13.55 -1.14 -9.59
N TYR A 153 14.38 -2.14 -9.30
CA TYR A 153 14.66 -3.24 -10.19
C TYR A 153 13.83 -4.46 -9.77
N ARG A 154 13.13 -5.10 -10.71
CA ARG A 154 12.35 -6.31 -10.47
C ARG A 154 12.73 -7.38 -11.47
N ASN A 155 12.76 -8.63 -11.03
CA ASN A 155 12.95 -9.77 -11.90
C ASN A 155 11.97 -10.88 -11.53
N SER A 156 11.38 -11.47 -12.57
CA SER A 156 10.50 -12.62 -12.44
C SER A 156 11.21 -13.89 -12.89
N ASP A 157 10.87 -15.00 -12.27
CA ASP A 157 11.40 -16.35 -12.54
C ASP A 157 12.93 -16.46 -12.41
N PHE A 158 13.53 -15.60 -11.59
CA PHE A 158 14.97 -15.54 -11.32
C PHE A 158 15.80 -15.70 -12.61
N PHE A 159 15.61 -14.77 -13.56
CA PHE A 159 16.25 -14.76 -14.88
C PHE A 159 15.87 -15.95 -15.77
N GLY A 160 14.73 -16.57 -15.51
CA GLY A 160 14.27 -17.81 -16.15
C GLY A 160 14.92 -19.08 -15.60
N MET A 161 15.67 -19.00 -14.49
CA MET A 161 16.33 -20.17 -13.88
C MET A 161 15.43 -20.91 -12.89
N VAL A 162 14.52 -20.20 -12.23
CA VAL A 162 13.62 -20.76 -11.21
C VAL A 162 12.23 -20.16 -11.41
N GLU A 163 11.36 -20.89 -12.10
CA GLU A 163 9.96 -20.50 -12.30
C GLU A 163 9.27 -20.25 -10.95
N GLY A 164 8.53 -19.14 -10.86
CA GLY A 164 7.81 -18.73 -9.66
C GLY A 164 8.66 -17.96 -8.64
N LEU A 165 9.98 -17.90 -8.78
CA LEU A 165 10.86 -17.14 -7.89
C LEU A 165 11.05 -15.70 -8.39
N ASN A 166 10.44 -14.75 -7.70
CA ASN A 166 10.55 -13.32 -8.04
C ASN A 166 11.36 -12.59 -6.98
N PHE A 167 12.11 -11.56 -7.40
CA PHE A 167 12.77 -10.66 -6.47
C PHE A 167 12.74 -9.20 -6.94
N ALA A 168 12.90 -8.28 -6.00
CA ALA A 168 13.08 -6.87 -6.28
C ALA A 168 14.22 -6.29 -5.45
N LEU A 169 14.95 -5.33 -6.04
CA LEU A 169 15.91 -4.46 -5.37
C LEU A 169 15.44 -3.03 -5.53
N GLN A 170 15.48 -2.24 -4.46
CA GLN A 170 14.98 -0.88 -4.49
C GLN A 170 15.88 0.08 -3.74
N TYR A 171 16.02 1.27 -4.29
CA TYR A 171 16.67 2.41 -3.67
C TYR A 171 15.69 3.58 -3.58
N GLN A 172 15.74 4.32 -2.47
CA GLN A 172 14.99 5.55 -2.25
C GLN A 172 15.97 6.66 -1.87
N GLY A 173 15.95 7.76 -2.63
CA GLY A 173 16.69 8.97 -2.26
C GLY A 173 16.03 9.73 -1.11
N THR A 174 16.81 10.57 -0.41
CA THR A 174 16.31 11.45 0.65
C THR A 174 15.14 12.32 0.19
N ASN A 175 14.04 12.31 0.97
CA ASN A 175 12.95 13.28 0.88
C ASN A 175 12.78 13.89 2.28
N GLY A 176 13.24 15.12 2.47
CA GLY A 176 13.42 15.73 3.79
C GLY A 176 12.65 17.04 3.98
N SER A 177 13.16 17.89 4.86
CA SER A 177 12.63 19.25 5.04
C SER A 177 12.99 20.18 3.88
N ALA A 178 12.55 21.44 3.94
CA ALA A 178 12.84 22.45 2.92
C ALA A 178 14.35 22.72 2.73
N SER A 179 15.18 22.43 3.74
CA SER A 179 16.63 22.52 3.63
C SER A 179 17.31 21.26 3.07
N GLU A 180 16.60 20.13 3.04
CA GLU A 180 17.14 18.83 2.64
C GLU A 180 16.63 18.37 1.26
N SER A 181 15.46 18.86 0.83
CA SER A 181 14.86 18.46 -0.43
C SER A 181 13.98 19.57 -1.03
N ASN A 182 13.86 19.57 -2.36
CA ASN A 182 13.02 20.53 -3.10
C ASN A 182 11.52 20.17 -3.06
N ASN A 183 11.17 19.00 -2.52
CA ASN A 183 9.82 18.47 -2.34
C ASN A 183 9.51 18.28 -0.85
N TYR A 184 9.70 19.35 -0.07
CA TYR A 184 9.56 19.34 1.40
C TYR A 184 8.22 18.76 1.86
N ARG A 185 8.25 18.13 3.03
CA ARG A 185 7.10 17.40 3.58
C ARG A 185 7.07 17.37 5.10
N ASP A 186 5.95 16.91 5.63
CA ASP A 186 5.79 16.63 7.06
C ASP A 186 6.86 15.66 7.57
N VAL A 187 7.31 15.83 8.82
CA VAL A 187 8.38 15.03 9.40
C VAL A 187 8.06 13.53 9.46
N LEU A 188 6.79 13.17 9.64
CA LEU A 188 6.32 11.78 9.62
C LEU A 188 6.27 11.19 8.21
N ALA A 189 6.50 12.01 7.19
CA ALA A 189 6.60 11.62 5.78
C ALA A 189 8.03 11.78 5.23
N GLN A 190 9.01 12.16 6.05
CA GLN A 190 10.40 12.26 5.60
C GLN A 190 11.09 10.90 5.53
N ASN A 191 12.18 10.83 4.78
CA ASN A 191 13.11 9.70 4.76
C ASN A 191 14.50 10.18 4.36
N GLY A 192 15.56 9.57 4.89
CA GLY A 192 16.90 9.66 4.34
C GLY A 192 17.09 8.69 3.17
N ASN A 193 18.34 8.49 2.74
CA ASN A 193 18.66 7.50 1.72
C ASN A 193 18.36 6.09 2.26
N GLY A 194 17.75 5.25 1.45
CA GLY A 194 17.36 3.91 1.86
C GLY A 194 17.43 2.90 0.73
N TYR A 195 17.54 1.63 1.12
CA TYR A 195 17.47 0.51 0.21
C TYR A 195 16.63 -0.61 0.80
N GLY A 196 16.09 -1.45 -0.07
CA GLY A 196 15.32 -2.61 0.33
C GLY A 196 15.35 -3.71 -0.72
N MET A 197 14.89 -4.89 -0.32
CA MET A 197 14.75 -6.06 -1.16
C MET A 197 13.48 -6.82 -0.79
N SER A 198 12.85 -7.43 -1.79
CA SER A 198 11.79 -8.43 -1.60
C SER A 198 12.11 -9.68 -2.39
N VAL A 199 11.61 -10.82 -1.90
CA VAL A 199 11.63 -12.11 -2.58
C VAL A 199 10.27 -12.77 -2.36
N SER A 200 9.69 -13.35 -3.40
CA SER A 200 8.48 -14.17 -3.31
C SER A 200 8.67 -15.45 -4.12
N TYR A 201 8.08 -16.54 -3.67
CA TYR A 201 8.13 -17.83 -4.34
C TYR A 201 6.76 -18.50 -4.32
N ASP A 202 6.31 -18.93 -5.49
CA ASP A 202 5.18 -19.84 -5.63
C ASP A 202 5.65 -21.26 -5.27
N LEU A 203 5.12 -21.79 -4.16
CA LEU A 203 5.43 -23.13 -3.66
C LEU A 203 4.57 -24.21 -4.35
N GLY A 204 3.65 -23.81 -5.23
CA GLY A 204 2.66 -24.67 -5.85
C GLY A 204 1.41 -24.86 -5.00
N TYR A 205 0.40 -25.52 -5.58
CA TYR A 205 -0.88 -25.83 -4.92
C TYR A 205 -1.62 -24.60 -4.36
N GLY A 206 -1.39 -23.43 -4.95
CA GLY A 206 -1.96 -22.15 -4.50
C GLY A 206 -1.23 -21.51 -3.33
N ILE A 207 -0.13 -22.10 -2.82
CA ILE A 207 0.62 -21.57 -1.67
C ILE A 207 1.79 -20.71 -2.17
N SER A 208 1.96 -19.52 -1.59
CA SER A 208 3.12 -18.67 -1.84
C SER A 208 3.73 -18.18 -0.54
N ALA A 209 5.05 -18.01 -0.54
CA ALA A 209 5.81 -17.44 0.57
C ALA A 209 6.62 -16.23 0.10
N ALA A 210 6.73 -15.21 0.93
CA ALA A 210 7.51 -14.03 0.61
C ALA A 210 8.20 -13.42 1.84
N GLY A 211 9.27 -12.70 1.60
CA GLY A 211 9.96 -11.91 2.60
C GLY A 211 10.52 -10.62 2.00
N ALA A 212 10.52 -9.56 2.79
CA ALA A 212 11.13 -8.29 2.42
C ALA A 212 11.84 -7.65 3.60
N PHE A 213 12.80 -6.78 3.28
CA PHE A 213 13.40 -5.90 4.27
C PHE A 213 13.71 -4.53 3.65
N PHE A 214 13.87 -3.55 4.53
CA PHE A 214 14.55 -2.32 4.17
C PHE A 214 15.41 -1.76 5.30
N SER A 215 16.35 -0.90 4.91
CA SER A 215 17.11 -0.02 5.80
C SER A 215 17.18 1.36 5.17
N ALA A 216 16.80 2.38 5.92
CA ALA A 216 16.86 3.78 5.49
C ALA A 216 17.44 4.65 6.61
N ASP A 217 18.20 5.67 6.25
CA ASP A 217 18.64 6.68 7.20
C ASP A 217 17.43 7.52 7.64
N ARG A 218 17.42 7.97 8.89
CA ARG A 218 16.44 8.92 9.41
C ARG A 218 16.97 10.34 9.30
N THR A 219 16.09 11.30 9.01
CA THR A 219 16.50 12.71 8.94
C THR A 219 16.76 13.27 10.33
N ALA A 220 17.49 14.38 10.41
CA ALA A 220 17.75 15.01 11.70
C ALA A 220 16.46 15.53 12.37
N ASP A 221 15.48 15.97 11.57
CA ASP A 221 14.17 16.41 12.06
C ASP A 221 13.37 15.26 12.68
N GLN A 222 13.43 14.06 12.08
CA GLN A 222 12.82 12.86 12.64
C GLN A 222 13.39 12.47 14.01
N ASN A 223 14.64 12.86 14.28
CA ASN A 223 15.32 12.67 15.57
C ASN A 223 15.22 13.91 16.48
N GLY A 224 14.20 14.74 16.26
CA GLY A 224 13.85 15.84 17.15
C GLY A 224 14.77 17.07 17.10
N ARG A 225 15.69 17.18 16.11
CA ARG A 225 16.66 18.29 16.03
C ARG A 225 16.01 19.67 16.12
N ASN A 226 14.92 19.88 15.39
CA ASN A 226 14.19 21.14 15.34
C ASN A 226 12.92 21.13 16.18
N ASN A 227 12.49 19.96 16.68
CA ASN A 227 11.33 19.82 17.55
C ASN A 227 11.49 18.61 18.50
N PRO A 228 11.83 18.82 19.77
CA PRO A 228 12.05 17.74 20.73
C PRO A 228 10.76 17.01 21.16
N ALA A 229 9.58 17.48 20.73
CA ALA A 229 8.32 16.78 20.97
C ALA A 229 8.12 15.54 20.06
N ILE A 230 8.93 15.39 19.02
CA ILE A 230 8.89 14.22 18.13
C ILE A 230 9.49 13.04 18.88
N LEU A 231 8.69 11.99 19.04
CA LEU A 231 9.09 10.78 19.76
C LEU A 231 9.76 9.77 18.83
N GLY A 232 10.65 8.97 19.41
CA GLY A 232 11.39 7.91 18.71
C GLY A 232 12.65 8.43 18.04
N ASN A 233 13.79 7.89 18.44
CA ASN A 233 15.09 8.36 17.99
C ASN A 233 15.93 7.19 17.46
N GLY A 234 16.67 7.44 16.38
CA GLY A 234 17.64 6.49 15.86
C GLY A 234 18.19 6.94 14.52
N ASP A 235 19.40 6.48 14.21
CA ASP A 235 20.06 6.87 12.95
C ASP A 235 19.38 6.21 11.74
N LYS A 236 18.75 5.06 11.94
CA LYS A 236 18.12 4.27 10.88
C LYS A 236 16.71 3.81 11.23
N ALA A 237 15.87 3.79 10.21
CA ALA A 237 14.62 3.08 10.15
C ALA A 237 14.84 1.73 9.44
N GLN A 238 14.39 0.64 10.05
CA GLN A 238 14.53 -0.70 9.49
C GLN A 238 13.21 -1.47 9.62
N ALA A 239 12.94 -2.37 8.69
CA ALA A 239 11.85 -3.32 8.83
C ALA A 239 12.14 -4.63 8.12
N TYR A 240 11.54 -5.70 8.64
CA TYR A 240 11.61 -7.06 8.12
C TYR A 240 10.19 -7.61 8.10
N SER A 241 9.74 -8.09 6.95
CA SER A 241 8.41 -8.64 6.76
C SER A 241 8.48 -10.04 6.16
N THR A 242 7.56 -10.89 6.59
CA THR A 242 7.35 -12.23 6.05
C THR A 242 5.87 -12.40 5.78
N GLY A 243 5.52 -13.07 4.68
CA GLY A 243 4.15 -13.40 4.35
C GLY A 243 3.97 -14.82 3.86
N LEU A 244 2.79 -15.37 4.12
CA LEU A 244 2.29 -16.61 3.53
C LEU A 244 0.91 -16.34 2.96
N LYS A 245 0.64 -16.88 1.78
CA LYS A 245 -0.69 -16.82 1.15
C LYS A 245 -1.08 -18.19 0.62
N TYR A 246 -2.36 -18.53 0.73
CA TYR A 246 -3.02 -19.57 -0.04
C TYR A 246 -4.14 -18.94 -0.88
N ASP A 247 -4.11 -19.16 -2.19
CA ASP A 247 -4.99 -18.53 -3.17
C ASP A 247 -5.39 -19.55 -4.23
N ALA A 248 -6.32 -20.44 -3.87
CA ALA A 248 -6.82 -21.50 -4.73
C ALA A 248 -8.18 -22.02 -4.25
N ASN A 249 -8.93 -22.65 -5.16
CA ASN A 249 -10.22 -23.29 -4.86
C ASN A 249 -11.22 -22.34 -4.20
N ASN A 250 -11.36 -21.12 -4.75
CA ASN A 250 -12.21 -20.05 -4.25
C ASN A 250 -11.89 -19.55 -2.84
N VAL A 251 -10.81 -20.02 -2.22
CA VAL A 251 -10.39 -19.62 -0.87
C VAL A 251 -9.15 -18.75 -0.98
N TYR A 252 -9.17 -17.62 -0.28
CA TYR A 252 -8.03 -16.72 -0.11
C TYR A 252 -7.68 -16.63 1.37
N LEU A 253 -6.50 -17.08 1.75
CA LEU A 253 -5.95 -16.94 3.10
C LEU A 253 -4.61 -16.23 2.99
N ALA A 254 -4.38 -15.21 3.79
CA ALA A 254 -3.06 -14.59 3.87
C ALA A 254 -2.71 -14.19 5.30
N ALA A 255 -1.42 -14.25 5.60
CA ALA A 255 -0.85 -13.83 6.86
C ALA A 255 0.43 -13.04 6.60
N MET A 256 0.60 -11.95 7.34
CA MET A 256 1.82 -11.15 7.37
C MET A 256 2.30 -10.97 8.81
N PHE A 257 3.61 -11.05 9.00
CA PHE A 257 4.27 -10.53 10.18
C PHE A 257 5.35 -9.52 9.75
N THR A 258 5.35 -8.34 10.36
CA THR A 258 6.39 -7.33 10.14
C THR A 258 6.94 -6.86 11.48
N GLN A 259 8.26 -6.88 11.63
CA GLN A 259 8.95 -6.23 12.74
C GLN A 259 9.72 -5.02 12.22
N SER A 260 9.53 -3.87 12.84
CA SER A 260 10.20 -2.63 12.47
C SER A 260 10.90 -1.98 13.64
N TYR A 261 11.89 -1.15 13.34
CA TYR A 261 12.69 -0.38 14.27
C TYR A 261 12.76 1.07 13.80
N ASN A 262 12.36 2.01 14.66
CA ASN A 262 12.30 3.45 14.37
C ASN A 262 11.55 3.79 13.05
N ALA A 263 10.54 3.01 12.67
CA ALA A 263 9.92 3.11 11.34
C ALA A 263 8.39 3.12 11.35
N ASN A 264 7.74 2.43 12.29
CA ASN A 264 6.29 2.53 12.45
C ASN A 264 5.93 3.87 13.09
N ARG A 265 5.32 4.76 12.32
CA ARG A 265 4.87 6.07 12.82
C ARG A 265 3.57 5.96 13.62
N PHE A 266 3.35 6.90 14.53
CA PHE A 266 2.09 7.07 15.24
C PHE A 266 1.74 8.54 15.41
N GLY A 267 0.45 8.81 15.60
CA GLY A 267 -0.10 10.16 15.70
C GLY A 267 0.12 11.00 14.44
N SER A 268 -0.01 12.31 14.62
CA SER A 268 0.17 13.33 13.57
C SER A 268 0.89 14.55 14.15
N ARG A 269 1.36 15.47 13.31
CA ARG A 269 1.95 16.74 13.76
C ARG A 269 1.03 17.57 14.66
N ASN A 270 -0.28 17.36 14.56
CA ASN A 270 -1.28 18.05 15.39
C ASN A 270 -1.62 17.29 16.68
N SER A 271 -1.10 16.06 16.86
CA SER A 271 -1.30 15.25 18.05
C SER A 271 -0.38 15.72 19.19
N GLN A 272 -0.80 15.52 20.44
CA GLN A 272 0.03 15.82 21.61
C GLN A 272 1.22 14.85 21.75
N ALA A 273 1.06 13.62 21.27
CA ALA A 273 2.13 12.63 21.16
C ALA A 273 2.19 12.09 19.73
N TYR A 274 3.34 12.23 19.06
CA TYR A 274 3.53 11.70 17.72
C TYR A 274 5.01 11.43 17.45
N GLY A 275 5.28 10.57 16.46
CA GLY A 275 6.65 10.18 16.14
C GLY A 275 6.71 8.79 15.57
N PHE A 276 7.76 8.05 15.95
CA PHE A 276 8.02 6.68 15.51
C PHE A 276 8.22 5.78 16.71
N ALA A 277 7.68 4.56 16.66
CA ALA A 277 7.96 3.56 17.67
C ALA A 277 9.41 3.06 17.53
N ASP A 278 10.14 2.97 18.64
CA ASP A 278 11.50 2.44 18.67
C ASP A 278 11.53 1.00 18.12
N LYS A 279 10.48 0.22 18.43
CA LYS A 279 10.18 -1.06 17.81
C LYS A 279 8.68 -1.24 17.60
N ALA A 280 8.26 -1.89 16.54
CA ALA A 280 6.87 -2.35 16.36
C ALA A 280 6.79 -3.78 15.82
N GLN A 281 5.72 -4.46 16.17
CA GLN A 281 5.38 -5.79 15.68
C GLN A 281 3.97 -5.75 15.09
N ASN A 282 3.87 -5.96 13.79
CA ASN A 282 2.63 -5.88 13.03
C ASN A 282 2.22 -7.29 12.59
N ILE A 283 0.95 -7.62 12.79
CA ILE A 283 0.33 -8.88 12.39
C ILE A 283 -0.92 -8.54 11.59
N GLU A 284 -1.05 -9.13 10.42
CA GLU A 284 -2.27 -9.07 9.61
C GLU A 284 -2.63 -10.49 9.18
N LEU A 285 -3.88 -10.89 9.40
CA LEU A 285 -4.44 -12.19 9.01
C LEU A 285 -5.75 -11.93 8.28
N VAL A 286 -5.95 -12.56 7.13
CA VAL A 286 -7.20 -12.44 6.36
C VAL A 286 -7.64 -13.80 5.84
N ALA A 287 -8.94 -14.04 5.86
CA ALA A 287 -9.59 -15.20 5.29
C ALA A 287 -10.82 -14.77 4.49
N GLN A 288 -10.92 -15.22 3.24
CA GLN A 288 -12.02 -14.90 2.33
C GLN A 288 -12.42 -16.12 1.53
N TYR A 289 -13.68 -16.12 1.09
CA TYR A 289 -14.23 -17.16 0.22
C TYR A 289 -14.99 -16.50 -0.94
N GLN A 290 -14.70 -16.89 -2.17
CA GLN A 290 -15.39 -16.40 -3.36
C GLN A 290 -16.51 -17.36 -3.76
N PHE A 291 -17.77 -16.94 -3.58
CA PHE A 291 -18.89 -17.69 -4.15
C PHE A 291 -19.03 -17.42 -5.64
N ASP A 292 -19.46 -18.43 -6.39
CA ASP A 292 -19.64 -18.36 -7.84
C ASP A 292 -20.67 -17.30 -8.28
N PHE A 293 -21.63 -16.97 -7.41
CA PHE A 293 -22.65 -15.96 -7.67
C PHE A 293 -22.19 -14.50 -7.38
N GLY A 294 -20.90 -14.30 -7.05
CA GLY A 294 -20.28 -12.97 -6.94
C GLY A 294 -20.09 -12.44 -5.52
N LEU A 295 -20.63 -13.10 -4.49
CA LEU A 295 -20.41 -12.73 -3.09
C LEU A 295 -19.04 -13.21 -2.60
N ARG A 296 -18.31 -12.34 -1.90
CA ARG A 296 -17.03 -12.62 -1.26
C ARG A 296 -17.01 -12.12 0.18
N PRO A 297 -17.43 -12.93 1.18
CA PRO A 297 -17.19 -12.60 2.58
C PRO A 297 -15.69 -12.56 2.92
N SER A 298 -15.34 -11.72 3.89
CA SER A 298 -14.01 -11.50 4.40
C SER A 298 -14.03 -11.40 5.93
N VAL A 299 -13.06 -12.05 6.58
CA VAL A 299 -12.78 -11.89 8.01
C VAL A 299 -11.29 -11.64 8.17
N ALA A 300 -10.91 -10.65 8.96
CA ALA A 300 -9.52 -10.35 9.23
C ALA A 300 -9.23 -9.96 10.68
N TYR A 301 -7.97 -10.10 11.06
CA TYR A 301 -7.41 -9.61 12.32
C TYR A 301 -6.16 -8.79 12.01
N VAL A 302 -6.11 -7.57 12.52
CA VAL A 302 -5.02 -6.63 12.27
C VAL A 302 -4.54 -6.04 13.59
N GLN A 303 -3.23 -6.08 13.82
CA GLN A 303 -2.61 -5.51 15.01
C GLN A 303 -1.25 -4.90 14.67
N SER A 304 -0.98 -3.71 15.23
CA SER A 304 0.35 -3.11 15.32
C SER A 304 0.65 -2.81 16.80
N ASN A 305 1.61 -3.52 17.37
CA ASN A 305 2.04 -3.39 18.76
C ASN A 305 3.39 -2.69 18.80
N ALA A 306 3.38 -1.42 19.21
CA ALA A 306 4.59 -0.63 19.42
C ALA A 306 5.18 -0.92 20.81
N LYS A 307 6.51 -1.01 20.85
CA LYS A 307 7.33 -1.24 22.03
C LYS A 307 8.20 -0.01 22.27
N ASP A 308 8.42 0.25 23.55
CA ASP A 308 9.34 1.29 24.02
C ASP A 308 9.02 2.69 23.49
N ILE A 309 7.74 3.05 23.40
CA ILE A 309 7.34 4.43 23.12
C ILE A 309 7.75 5.29 24.31
N GLN A 310 8.58 6.30 24.05
CA GLN A 310 9.07 7.26 25.05
C GLN A 310 7.90 7.86 25.86
N GLY A 311 7.90 7.64 27.18
CA GLY A 311 6.86 8.12 28.09
C GLY A 311 5.59 7.26 28.16
N PHE A 312 5.39 6.29 27.26
CA PHE A 312 4.16 5.48 27.17
C PHE A 312 4.38 3.96 27.22
N GLY A 313 5.62 3.48 27.06
CA GLY A 313 5.95 2.06 27.10
C GLY A 313 5.41 1.29 25.89
N SER A 314 4.85 0.10 26.14
CA SER A 314 4.23 -0.71 25.07
C SER A 314 2.78 -0.27 24.84
N GLN A 315 2.42 0.00 23.58
CA GLN A 315 1.09 0.47 23.19
C GLN A 315 0.65 -0.18 21.87
N ASN A 316 -0.65 -0.41 21.68
CA ASN A 316 -1.16 -0.78 20.36
C ASN A 316 -1.42 0.49 19.55
N LEU A 317 -0.86 0.55 18.34
CA LEU A 317 -1.12 1.62 17.36
C LEU A 317 -2.40 1.32 16.56
N VAL A 318 -2.62 0.04 16.28
CA VAL A 318 -3.75 -0.51 15.55
C VAL A 318 -4.11 -1.84 16.20
N LYS A 319 -5.39 -2.12 16.41
CA LYS A 319 -5.87 -3.43 16.86
C LYS A 319 -7.36 -3.58 16.55
N TYR A 320 -7.73 -4.46 15.63
CA TYR A 320 -9.14 -4.69 15.31
C TYR A 320 -9.40 -6.08 14.71
N VAL A 321 -10.65 -6.48 14.77
CA VAL A 321 -11.22 -7.54 13.93
C VAL A 321 -12.06 -6.87 12.85
N ASP A 322 -11.97 -7.37 11.63
CA ASP A 322 -12.74 -6.88 10.49
C ASP A 322 -13.67 -7.98 9.98
N LEU A 323 -14.92 -7.60 9.70
CA LEU A 323 -15.96 -8.47 9.15
C LEU A 323 -16.64 -7.75 7.99
N GLY A 324 -16.51 -8.29 6.79
CA GLY A 324 -17.02 -7.64 5.60
C GLY A 324 -17.47 -8.61 4.52
N ALA A 325 -18.12 -8.06 3.50
CA ALA A 325 -18.45 -8.79 2.29
C ALA A 325 -18.55 -7.84 1.10
N THR A 326 -17.98 -8.28 -0.02
CA THR A 326 -18.13 -7.62 -1.33
C THR A 326 -19.03 -8.45 -2.23
N TYR A 327 -19.98 -7.82 -2.90
CA TYR A 327 -20.79 -8.43 -3.95
C TYR A 327 -20.43 -7.82 -5.30
N ALA A 328 -19.81 -8.63 -6.17
CA ALA A 328 -19.50 -8.23 -7.53
C ALA A 328 -20.69 -8.56 -8.45
N PHE A 329 -21.37 -7.53 -8.97
CA PHE A 329 -22.40 -7.71 -10.00
C PHE A 329 -21.77 -8.17 -11.33
N ASN A 330 -20.62 -7.59 -11.65
CA ASN A 330 -19.74 -7.96 -12.75
C ASN A 330 -18.36 -7.32 -12.50
N LYS A 331 -17.44 -7.41 -13.47
CA LYS A 331 -16.09 -6.85 -13.36
C LYS A 331 -16.01 -5.32 -13.21
N ASN A 332 -17.10 -4.60 -13.53
CA ASN A 332 -17.19 -3.15 -13.58
C ASN A 332 -18.08 -2.55 -12.48
N MET A 333 -18.84 -3.36 -11.75
CA MET A 333 -19.77 -2.88 -10.73
C MET A 333 -19.80 -3.81 -9.52
N SER A 334 -19.62 -3.24 -8.33
CA SER A 334 -19.70 -3.98 -7.07
C SER A 334 -20.29 -3.12 -5.96
N THR A 335 -20.70 -3.76 -4.86
CA THR A 335 -21.07 -3.11 -3.61
C THR A 335 -20.48 -3.89 -2.45
N TYR A 336 -20.25 -3.24 -1.32
CA TYR A 336 -19.68 -3.88 -0.14
C TYR A 336 -20.23 -3.30 1.15
N VAL A 337 -20.08 -4.10 2.21
CA VAL A 337 -20.17 -3.67 3.60
C VAL A 337 -18.92 -4.16 4.32
N ASP A 338 -18.36 -3.34 5.20
CA ASP A 338 -17.18 -3.66 5.98
C ASP A 338 -17.34 -3.15 7.41
N HIS A 339 -17.03 -3.96 8.42
CA HIS A 339 -17.23 -3.61 9.82
C HIS A 339 -15.95 -3.83 10.63
N LYS A 340 -15.27 -2.71 10.94
CA LYS A 340 -14.10 -2.65 11.81
C LYS A 340 -14.54 -2.61 13.26
N ILE A 341 -14.38 -3.74 13.94
CA ILE A 341 -14.54 -3.88 15.39
C ILE A 341 -13.21 -3.51 16.04
N ASN A 342 -13.12 -2.26 16.49
CA ASN A 342 -11.92 -1.70 17.08
C ASN A 342 -11.71 -2.26 18.50
N LEU A 343 -10.50 -2.76 18.74
CA LEU A 343 -10.10 -3.40 19.99
C LEU A 343 -9.02 -2.58 20.72
N LEU A 344 -8.81 -1.33 20.30
CA LEU A 344 -8.00 -0.36 21.02
C LEU A 344 -8.79 0.19 22.22
N ASP A 345 -8.16 0.19 23.38
CA ASP A 345 -8.70 0.83 24.57
C ASP A 345 -8.41 2.33 24.56
N GLU A 346 -9.38 3.13 24.98
CA GLU A 346 -9.15 4.55 25.27
C GLU A 346 -8.25 4.68 26.51
N ASN A 347 -7.12 5.36 26.34
CA ASN A 347 -6.14 5.59 27.38
C ASN A 347 -5.36 6.88 27.09
N ASP A 348 -4.46 7.25 28.01
CA ASP A 348 -3.66 8.48 27.88
C ASP A 348 -2.85 8.53 26.57
N PHE A 349 -2.34 7.40 26.09
CA PHE A 349 -1.62 7.34 24.82
C PHE A 349 -2.55 7.50 23.62
N THR A 350 -3.64 6.73 23.52
CA THR A 350 -4.54 6.77 22.36
C THR A 350 -5.20 8.15 22.23
N SER A 351 -5.55 8.79 23.36
CA SER A 351 -6.01 10.17 23.38
C SER A 351 -4.94 11.16 22.89
N LYS A 352 -3.72 11.10 23.42
CA LYS A 352 -2.65 12.06 23.07
C LYS A 352 -2.15 11.88 21.64
N ALA A 353 -2.14 10.65 21.14
CA ALA A 353 -1.78 10.33 19.77
C ALA A 353 -2.91 10.61 18.77
N GLY A 354 -4.15 10.77 19.24
CA GLY A 354 -5.32 10.99 18.38
C GLY A 354 -5.68 9.73 17.59
N LEU A 355 -5.58 8.56 18.22
CA LEU A 355 -5.97 7.30 17.61
C LEU A 355 -7.46 7.06 17.82
N ASN A 356 -8.16 6.70 16.74
CA ASN A 356 -9.56 6.30 16.85
C ASN A 356 -9.68 4.97 17.60
N THR A 357 -10.47 4.93 18.67
CA THR A 357 -10.80 3.71 19.44
C THR A 357 -12.21 3.20 19.15
N ASP A 358 -13.00 3.93 18.37
CA ASP A 358 -14.37 3.56 18.02
C ASP A 358 -14.43 2.55 16.86
N ASN A 359 -15.53 1.80 16.83
CA ASN A 359 -15.88 0.95 15.69
C ASN A 359 -16.24 1.81 14.47
N VAL A 360 -16.02 1.26 13.28
CA VAL A 360 -16.39 1.92 12.01
C VAL A 360 -17.05 0.91 11.09
N THR A 361 -18.20 1.27 10.53
CA THR A 361 -18.86 0.48 9.47
C THR A 361 -18.79 1.24 8.16
N SER A 362 -18.22 0.66 7.12
CA SER A 362 -18.25 1.20 5.77
C SER A 362 -19.32 0.50 4.95
N VAL A 363 -20.03 1.26 4.12
CA VAL A 363 -20.83 0.73 3.01
C VAL A 363 -20.44 1.49 1.76
N GLY A 364 -20.39 0.78 0.63
CA GLY A 364 -20.04 1.42 -0.63
C GLY A 364 -20.61 0.74 -1.86
N ILE A 365 -20.68 1.52 -2.94
CA ILE A 365 -21.00 1.07 -4.28
C ILE A 365 -19.93 1.60 -5.23
N VAL A 366 -19.35 0.70 -6.02
CA VAL A 366 -18.18 0.98 -6.84
C VAL A 366 -18.49 0.71 -8.30
N TYR A 367 -18.36 1.74 -9.12
CA TYR A 367 -18.23 1.60 -10.56
C TYR A 367 -16.74 1.68 -10.94
N GLN A 368 -16.26 0.77 -11.78
CA GLN A 368 -14.87 0.72 -12.22
C GLN A 368 -14.75 0.38 -13.72
N PHE A 369 -13.69 0.86 -14.36
CA PHE A 369 -13.45 0.75 -15.79
C PHE A 369 -11.96 0.72 -16.14
#